data_AF-A0A9Q0E1V1-F1
#
_entry.id   AF-A0A9Q0E1V1-F1
#
_cell.length_a   1.000
_cell.length_b   1.000
_cell.length_c   1.000
_cell.angle_alpha   90.00
_cell.angle_beta   90.00
_cell.angle_gamma   90.00
#
_symmetry.space_group_name_H-M   'P 1'
#
loop_
_entity.id
_entity.type
_entity.pdbx_description
1 polymer ?
#
loop_
_entity_poly.entity_id
_entity_poly.type
_entity_poly.pdbx_seq_one_letter_code
_entity_poly.pdbx_strand_id
1 'polypeptide(L)' 'GALCPNSSALQDVRNCNENACTVYHWQTGPWGPCTEDPNARAPNSTGEDLTSCSTGVQTRKVICVRVNVGQVPPKK' A
#
# COMPACT_ATOMS: atom_id res chain seq x y z
N GLY A 1 -20.88 50.55 26.82
CA GLY A 1 -19.95 49.61 26.16
C GLY A 1 -19.78 50.04 24.72
N ALA A 2 -18.59 49.84 24.14
CA ALA A 2 -18.36 50.19 22.73
C ALA A 2 -19.10 49.21 21.80
N LEU A 3 -19.47 49.69 20.61
CA LEU A 3 -20.05 48.87 19.56
C LEU A 3 -18.97 47.99 18.93
N CYS A 4 -19.32 46.73 18.66
CA CYS A 4 -18.42 45.82 17.95
C CYS A 4 -18.15 46.34 16.52
N PRO A 5 -16.93 46.15 15.98
CA PRO A 5 -16.63 46.45 14.58
C PRO A 5 -17.50 45.65 13.61
N ASN A 6 -17.58 46.14 12.36
CA ASN A 6 -18.28 45.45 11.28
C ASN A 6 -17.74 44.02 11.10
N SER A 7 -18.61 43.05 10.82
CA SER A 7 -18.27 41.62 10.66
C SER A 7 -17.19 41.39 9.60
N SER A 8 -17.11 42.24 8.57
CA SER A 8 -16.05 42.18 7.55
C SER A 8 -14.65 42.42 8.14
N ALA A 9 -14.54 43.24 9.19
CA ALA A 9 -13.28 43.50 9.89
C ALA A 9 -12.90 42.38 10.89
N LEU A 10 -13.80 41.40 11.07
CA LEU A 10 -13.62 40.25 11.96
C LEU A 10 -13.39 38.95 11.20
N GLN A 11 -13.30 38.99 9.87
CA GLN A 11 -13.07 37.82 9.02
C GLN A 11 -11.65 37.86 8.44
N ASP A 12 -10.97 36.73 8.51
CA ASP A 12 -9.71 36.48 7.79
C ASP A 12 -9.91 35.24 6.90
N VAL A 13 -9.36 35.28 5.68
CA VAL A 13 -9.44 34.17 4.72
C VAL A 13 -8.02 33.76 4.37
N ARG A 14 -7.73 32.47 4.54
CA ARG A 14 -6.42 31.89 4.25
C ARG A 14 -6.55 30.69 3.34
N ASN A 15 -5.47 30.41 2.61
CA ASN A 15 -5.38 29.21 1.80
C ASN A 15 -5.27 27.98 2.71
N CYS A 16 -6.02 26.94 2.36
CA CYS A 16 -5.91 25.64 3.01
C CYS A 16 -4.83 24.81 2.29
N ASN A 17 -4.27 23.81 2.99
CA ASN A 17 -3.33 22.83 2.42
C ASN A 17 -2.01 23.45 1.90
N GLU A 18 -1.48 24.46 2.58
CA GLU A 18 -0.15 25.03 2.26
C GLU A 18 0.99 24.02 2.44
N ASN A 19 0.76 22.96 3.22
CA ASN A 19 1.72 21.87 3.41
C ASN A 19 1.43 20.70 2.45
N ALA A 20 2.47 20.20 1.80
CA ALA A 20 2.37 19.01 0.95
C ALA A 20 1.94 17.78 1.78
N CYS A 21 0.97 17.02 1.26
CA CYS A 21 0.61 15.75 1.86
C CYS A 21 1.70 14.71 1.59
N THR A 22 2.03 13.92 2.61
CA THR A 22 2.86 12.74 2.40
C THR A 22 2.01 11.65 1.75
N VAL A 23 2.40 11.21 0.55
CA VAL A 23 1.73 10.14 -0.18
C VAL A 23 2.53 8.86 -0.06
N TYR A 24 1.84 7.72 -0.01
CA TYR A 24 2.47 6.40 -0.01
C TYR A 24 1.92 5.55 -1.14
N HIS A 25 2.75 4.68 -1.71
CA HIS A 25 2.29 3.65 -2.63
C HIS A 25 2.90 2.29 -2.32
N TRP A 26 2.24 1.24 -2.79
CA TRP A 26 2.76 -0.12 -2.67
C TRP A 26 3.68 -0.43 -3.85
N GLN A 27 4.91 -0.85 -3.56
CA GLN A 27 5.79 -1.44 -4.55
C GLN A 27 5.89 -2.94 -4.32
N THR A 28 5.69 -3.70 -5.39
CA THR A 28 5.77 -5.15 -5.38
C THR A 28 7.08 -5.58 -6.02
N GLY A 29 7.88 -6.35 -5.28
CA GLY A 29 9.09 -6.98 -5.79
C GLY A 29 8.80 -8.20 -6.65
N PRO A 30 9.83 -8.77 -7.30
CA PRO A 30 9.70 -10.00 -8.06
C PRO A 30 9.29 -11.18 -7.16
N TRP A 31 8.71 -12.22 -7.77
CA TRP A 31 8.50 -13.50 -7.11
C TRP A 31 9.85 -14.17 -6.81
N GLY A 32 9.97 -14.73 -5.61
CA GLY A 32 11.06 -15.59 -5.24
C GLY A 32 10.97 -16.98 -5.89
N PRO A 33 11.94 -17.85 -5.62
CA PRO A 33 11.88 -19.23 -6.09
C PRO A 33 10.64 -19.95 -5.54
N CYS A 34 10.18 -20.97 -6.27
CA CYS A 34 9.16 -21.88 -5.78
C CYS A 34 9.79 -22.80 -4.73
N THR A 35 9.25 -22.81 -3.51
CA THR A 35 9.68 -23.71 -2.43
C THR A 35 8.54 -24.68 -2.11
N GLU A 36 8.84 -25.87 -1.60
CA GLU A 36 7.78 -26.82 -1.24
C GLU A 36 6.79 -26.20 -0.24
N ASP A 37 5.50 -26.44 -0.45
CA ASP A 37 4.46 -25.99 0.48
C ASP A 37 4.52 -26.83 1.76
N PRO A 38 4.87 -26.26 2.93
CA PRO A 38 4.94 -27.02 4.18
C PRO A 38 3.59 -27.55 4.65
N ASN A 39 2.48 -27.05 4.08
CA ASN A 39 1.13 -27.52 4.37
C ASN A 39 0.55 -28.43 3.27
N ALA A 40 1.29 -28.67 2.17
CA ALA A 40 0.88 -29.65 1.17
C ALA A 40 1.08 -31.06 1.72
N ARG A 41 -0.01 -31.85 1.70
CA ARG A 41 0.07 -33.28 1.96
C ARG A 41 0.95 -33.92 0.89
N ALA A 42 1.93 -34.72 1.32
CA ALA A 42 2.70 -35.56 0.42
C ALA A 42 1.72 -36.39 -0.44
N PRO A 43 1.91 -36.45 -1.77
CA PRO A 43 1.10 -37.32 -2.61
C PRO A 43 1.32 -38.77 -2.17
N ASN A 44 0.26 -39.46 -1.74
CA ASN A 44 0.25 -40.91 -1.53
C ASN A 44 0.48 -41.59 -2.90
N SER A 45 1.74 -41.72 -3.31
CA SER A 45 2.14 -42.38 -4.55
C SER A 45 2.62 -43.78 -4.22
N THR A 46 1.68 -44.73 -4.15
CA THR A 46 1.98 -46.17 -4.30
C THR A 46 2.11 -46.44 -5.80
N GLY A 47 3.32 -46.29 -6.34
CA GLY A 47 3.61 -46.59 -7.74
C GLY A 47 4.99 -46.11 -8.13
N GLU A 48 5.86 -47.07 -8.41
CA GLU A 48 7.12 -46.87 -9.12
C GLU A 48 6.79 -46.24 -10.49
N ASP A 49 7.55 -45.23 -10.90
CA ASP A 49 7.32 -44.34 -12.06
C ASP A 49 6.31 -43.20 -11.90
N LEU A 50 6.83 -42.05 -11.45
CA LEU A 50 6.75 -40.72 -12.08
C LEU A 50 7.04 -39.68 -11.00
N THR A 51 8.03 -38.83 -11.24
CA THR A 51 8.38 -37.65 -10.44
C THR A 51 7.14 -36.78 -10.20
N SER A 52 6.41 -37.04 -9.11
CA SER A 52 5.30 -36.18 -8.71
C SER A 52 5.89 -34.84 -8.27
N CYS A 53 5.72 -33.81 -9.09
CA CYS A 53 6.09 -32.46 -8.72
C CYS A 53 5.21 -32.05 -7.54
N SER A 54 5.82 -31.85 -6.37
CA SER A 54 5.14 -31.33 -5.18
C SER A 54 4.57 -29.94 -5.48
N THR A 55 3.43 -29.60 -4.86
CA THR A 55 2.91 -28.23 -4.91
C THR A 55 3.86 -27.32 -4.14
N GLY A 56 4.28 -26.22 -4.76
CA GLY A 56 5.14 -25.24 -4.12
C GLY A 56 4.48 -23.87 -3.93
N VAL A 57 5.05 -23.09 -3.01
CA VAL A 57 4.68 -21.71 -2.69
C VAL A 57 5.79 -20.78 -3.17
N GLN A 58 5.39 -19.67 -3.80
CA GLN A 58 6.26 -18.53 -4.05
C GLN A 58 5.89 -17.39 -3.12
N THR A 59 6.90 -16.69 -2.61
CA THR A 59 6.71 -15.46 -1.83
C THR A 59 7.32 -14.29 -2.58
N ARG A 60 6.77 -13.09 -2.37
CA ARG A 60 7.31 -11.84 -2.91
C ARG A 60 7.27 -10.76 -1.85
N LYS A 61 8.21 -9.82 -1.92
CA LYS A 61 8.25 -8.69 -1.02
C LYS A 61 7.29 -7.59 -1.51
N VAL A 62 6.46 -7.06 -0.62
CA VAL A 62 5.64 -5.86 -0.86
C VAL A 62 6.05 -4.81 0.15
N ILE A 63 6.38 -3.60 -0.32
CA ILE A 63 6.84 -2.49 0.53
C ILE A 63 5.94 -1.26 0.36
N CYS A 64 5.64 -0.59 1.48
CA CYS A 64 5.02 0.73 1.48
C CYS A 64 6.12 1.77 1.33
N VAL A 65 6.11 2.53 0.25
CA VAL A 65 7.12 3.57 0.00
C VAL A 65 6.52 4.96 0.17
N ARG A 66 7.28 5.86 0.79
CA ARG A 66 6.92 7.28 0.92
C ARG A 66 7.32 8.02 -0.35
N VAL A 67 6.38 8.75 -0.94
CA VAL A 67 6.63 9.65 -2.07
C VAL A 67 6.60 11.08 -1.53
N ASN A 68 7.73 11.79 -1.65
CA ASN A 68 7.87 13.16 -1.13
C ASN A 68 7.21 14.21 -2.05
N VAL A 69 6.64 13.80 -3.19
CA VAL A 69 5.98 14.69 -4.17
C VAL A 69 4.68 14.05 -4.65
N GLY A 70 3.60 14.22 -3.90
CA GLY A 70 2.26 13.85 -4.34
C GLY A 70 1.30 14.98 -4.00
N GLN A 71 1.07 15.89 -4.96
CA GLN A 71 -0.05 16.81 -4.86
C GLN A 71 -1.32 15.95 -4.92
N VAL A 72 -2.06 15.87 -3.81
CA VAL A 72 -3.32 15.12 -3.75
C VAL A 72 -4.27 15.77 -4.75
N PRO A 73 -4.70 15.07 -5.81
CA PRO A 73 -5.68 15.63 -6.73
C PRO A 73 -6.95 15.96 -5.92
N PRO A 74 -7.58 17.11 -6.15
CA PRO A 74 -8.85 17.41 -5.50
C PRO A 74 -9.84 16.29 -5.80
N LYS A 75 -10.52 15.78 -4.76
CA LYS A 75 -11.61 14.82 -4.94
C LYS A 75 -12.70 15.49 -5.79
N LYS A 76 -13.11 14.81 -6.87
CA LYS A 76 -14.29 15.15 -7.68
C LYS A 76 -15.56 15.06 -6.86
#